data_AF-A0A3S1CVG0-F1
#
_entry.id   AF-A0A3S1CVG0-F1
#
_cell.length_a   1.000
_cell.length_b   1.000
_cell.length_c   1.000
_cell.angle_alpha   90.00
_cell.angle_beta   90.00
_cell.angle_gamma   90.00
#
_symmetry.space_group_name_H-M   'P 1'
#
loop_
_entity.id
_entity.type
_entity.pdbx_description
1 polymer ?
#
loop_
_entity_poly.entity_id
_entity_poly.type
_entity_poly.pdbx_seq_one_letter_code
_entity_poly.pdbx_strand_id
1 'polypeptide(L)' 'MSLEQVESFYEMLSSQPEIYRQYQNNCCQEGFFSSCHWDTKKIVNFAATLGYSFTEGELEELFFASQPMKLIRRNINLR' A
#
# COMPACT_ATOMS: atom_id res chain seq x y z
N MET A 1 10.73 11.70 -2.82
CA MET A 1 9.78 12.07 -3.88
C MET A 1 8.48 12.48 -3.18
N SER A 2 7.37 12.70 -3.89
CA SER A 2 6.12 13.25 -3.31
C SER A 2 5.09 12.12 -3.12
N LEU A 3 4.36 12.13 -2.01
CA LEU A 3 3.21 11.24 -1.76
C LEU A 3 2.14 11.34 -2.86
N GLU A 4 2.09 12.46 -3.56
CA GLU A 4 1.21 12.72 -4.71
C GLU A 4 1.34 11.66 -5.81
N GLN A 5 2.54 11.09 -6.02
CA GLN A 5 2.75 10.01 -6.99
C GLN A 5 2.08 8.71 -6.54
N VAL A 6 2.07 8.43 -5.23
CA VAL A 6 1.42 7.25 -4.65
C VAL A 6 -0.10 7.41 -4.73
N GLU A 7 -0.61 8.59 -4.40
CA GLU A 7 -2.03 8.94 -4.50
C GLU A 7 -2.53 8.83 -5.95
N SER A 8 -1.83 9.47 -6.89
CA SER A 8 -2.15 9.42 -8.33
C SER A 8 -2.14 7.99 -8.88
N PHE A 9 -1.23 7.14 -8.39
CA PHE A 9 -1.19 5.73 -8.74
C PHE A 9 -2.45 4.99 -8.26
N TYR A 10 -2.88 5.21 -7.01
CA TYR A 10 -4.09 4.58 -6.47
C TYR A 10 -5.39 5.12 -7.07
N GLU A 11 -5.45 6.41 -7.43
CA GLU A 11 -6.57 6.98 -8.18
C GLU A 11 -6.71 6.31 -9.56
N MET A 12 -5.59 6.12 -10.27
CA MET A 12 -5.56 5.41 -11.55
C MET A 12 -6.02 3.95 -11.39
N LEU A 13 -5.51 3.24 -10.38
CA LEU A 13 -5.95 1.87 -10.09
C LEU A 13 -7.46 1.79 -9.83
N SER A 14 -8.02 2.73 -9.07
CA SER A 14 -9.46 2.78 -8.77
C SER A 14 -10.33 3.04 -10.01
N SER A 15 -9.77 3.73 -11.01
CA SER A 15 -10.46 4.10 -12.23
C SER A 15 -10.34 3.06 -13.34
N GLN A 16 -9.40 2.12 -13.24
CA GLN A 16 -9.09 1.14 -14.29
C GLN A 16 -9.14 -0.30 -13.77
N PRO A 17 -10.32 -0.97 -13.82
CA PRO A 17 -10.53 -2.30 -13.25
C PRO A 17 -9.59 -3.38 -13.80
N GLU A 18 -9.21 -3.29 -15.07
CA GLU A 18 -8.29 -4.26 -15.70
C GLU A 18 -6.87 -4.14 -15.14
N ILE A 19 -6.39 -2.91 -14.93
CA ILE A 19 -5.08 -2.67 -14.31
C ILE A 19 -5.12 -3.07 -12.84
N TYR A 20 -6.23 -2.78 -12.14
CA TYR A 20 -6.41 -3.23 -10.76
C TYR A 20 -6.33 -4.76 -10.63
N ARG A 21 -6.90 -5.51 -11.57
CA ARG A 21 -6.80 -6.98 -11.58
C ARG A 21 -5.35 -7.45 -11.76
N GLN A 22 -4.59 -6.80 -12.65
CA GLN A 22 -3.17 -7.10 -12.82
C GLN A 22 -2.35 -6.74 -11.59
N TYR A 23 -2.64 -5.59 -10.98
CA TYR A 23 -2.05 -5.16 -9.71
C TYR A 23 -2.31 -6.20 -8.62
N GLN A 24 -3.56 -6.65 -8.46
CA GLN A 24 -3.92 -7.68 -7.50
C GLN A 24 -3.16 -8.97 -7.78
N ASN A 25 -3.20 -9.51 -9.00
CA ASN A 25 -2.55 -10.79 -9.32
C ASN A 25 -1.02 -10.77 -9.15
N ASN A 26 -0.37 -9.63 -9.41
CA ASN A 26 1.10 -9.53 -9.35
C ASN A 26 1.60 -9.16 -7.95
N CYS A 27 0.89 -8.29 -7.25
CA CYS A 27 1.36 -7.68 -6.00
C CYS A 27 0.75 -8.34 -4.76
N CYS A 28 -0.37 -9.04 -4.90
CA CYS A 28 -0.99 -9.83 -3.84
C CYS A 28 -0.47 -11.27 -3.90
N GLN A 29 0.18 -11.73 -2.83
CA GLN A 29 0.38 -13.16 -2.64
C GLN A 29 -0.77 -13.71 -1.82
N GLU A 30 -1.51 -14.66 -2.39
CA GLU A 30 -2.56 -15.38 -1.67
C GLU A 30 -1.93 -16.20 -0.53
N GLY A 31 -2.22 -15.78 0.70
CA GLY A 31 -1.90 -16.52 1.92
C GLY A 31 -2.98 -17.54 2.27
N PHE A 32 -2.74 -18.29 3.34
CA PHE A 32 -3.77 -19.16 3.93
C PHE A 32 -5.03 -18.34 4.30
N PHE A 33 -6.21 -18.93 4.10
CA PHE A 33 -7.53 -18.31 4.34
C PHE A 33 -7.87 -17.07 3.50
N SER A 34 -7.45 -17.02 2.24
CA SER A 34 -7.78 -15.89 1.32
C SER A 34 -7.25 -14.54 1.80
N SER A 35 -6.23 -14.55 2.67
CA SER A 35 -5.53 -13.33 3.07
C SER A 35 -4.62 -12.87 1.94
N CYS A 36 -4.69 -11.58 1.61
CA CYS A 36 -3.80 -10.98 0.64
C CYS A 36 -2.57 -10.43 1.35
N HIS A 37 -1.39 -11.00 1.09
CA HIS A 37 -0.14 -10.40 1.53
C HIS A 37 0.39 -9.49 0.41
N TRP A 38 0.25 -8.18 0.62
CA TRP A 38 0.75 -7.17 -0.32
C TRP A 38 2.27 -7.04 -0.21
N ASP A 39 2.97 -7.23 -1.32
CA ASP A 39 4.42 -7.07 -1.42
C ASP A 39 4.76 -5.65 -1.91
N THR A 40 5.25 -4.79 -1.01
CA THR A 40 5.58 -3.38 -1.27
C THR A 40 6.59 -3.22 -2.40
N LYS A 41 7.57 -4.13 -2.54
CA LYS A 41 8.54 -4.11 -3.65
C LYS A 41 7.86 -4.35 -4.98
N LYS A 42 6.94 -5.32 -5.02
CA LYS A 42 6.18 -5.60 -6.24
C LYS A 42 5.27 -4.44 -6.61
N ILE A 43 4.66 -3.78 -5.63
CA ILE A 43 3.83 -2.59 -5.85
C ILE A 43 4.67 -1.47 -6.47
N VAL A 44 5.82 -1.14 -5.87
CA VAL A 44 6.73 -0.10 -6.39
C VAL A 44 7.20 -0.43 -7.81
N ASN A 45 7.61 -1.68 -8.04
CA ASN A 45 8.05 -2.12 -9.37
C ASN A 45 6.91 -2.06 -10.40
N PHE A 46 5.71 -2.49 -10.03
CA PHE A 46 4.53 -2.44 -10.89
C PHE A 46 4.17 -0.98 -11.23
N ALA A 47 4.16 -0.10 -10.24
CA ALA A 47 3.93 1.33 -10.44
C ALA A 47 4.97 1.95 -11.40
N ALA A 48 6.24 1.55 -11.28
CA ALA A 48 7.30 1.97 -12.20
C ALA A 48 7.05 1.52 -13.64
N THR A 49 6.48 0.33 -13.87
CA THR A 49 6.08 -0.10 -15.23
C THR A 49 4.98 0.75 -15.86
N LEU A 50 4.20 1.46 -15.03
CA LEU A 50 3.12 2.35 -15.45
C LEU A 50 3.54 3.83 -15.46
N GLY A 51 4.82 4.13 -15.19
CA GLY A 51 5.37 5.48 -15.22
C GLY A 51 5.31 6.26 -13.90
N TYR A 52 4.88 5.62 -12.80
CA TYR A 52 4.88 6.23 -11.47
C TYR A 52 6.21 5.95 -10.75
N SER A 53 6.75 6.94 -10.06
CA SER A 53 8.03 6.80 -9.34
C SER A 53 7.86 7.16 -7.87
N PHE A 54 7.83 6.14 -7.02
CA PHE A 54 7.83 6.27 -5.57
C PHE A 54 8.57 5.08 -4.93
N THR A 55 8.91 5.21 -3.66
CA THR A 55 9.65 4.23 -2.86
C THR A 55 8.72 3.42 -1.96
N GLU A 56 9.23 2.32 -1.41
CA GLU A 56 8.50 1.53 -0.40
C GLU A 56 8.15 2.38 0.83
N GLY A 57 9.04 3.27 1.26
CA GLY A 57 8.79 4.15 2.41
C GLY A 57 7.63 5.13 2.18
N GLU A 58 7.52 5.71 0.97
CA GLU A 58 6.40 6.60 0.62
C GLU A 58 5.07 5.84 0.53
N LEU A 59 5.11 4.61 0.04
CA LEU A 59 3.95 3.71 0.05
C LEU A 59 3.52 3.35 1.48
N GLU A 60 4.49 3.04 2.34
CA GLU A 60 4.26 2.76 3.76
C GLU A 60 3.68 3.98 4.47
N GLU A 61 4.18 5.19 4.22
CA GLU A 61 3.64 6.43 4.81
C GLU A 61 2.14 6.60 4.51
N LEU A 62 1.69 6.32 3.29
CA LEU A 62 0.26 6.35 2.93
C LEU A 62 -0.54 5.25 3.66
N PHE A 63 0.00 4.03 3.73
CA PHE A 63 -0.64 2.93 4.45
C PHE A 63 -0.71 3.14 5.97
N PHE A 64 0.29 3.79 6.56
CA PHE A 64 0.30 4.15 7.97
C PHE A 64 -0.60 5.36 8.25
N ALA A 65 -0.64 6.35 7.36
CA ALA A 65 -1.56 7.49 7.48
C ALA A 65 -3.03 7.07 7.37
N SER A 66 -3.32 6.03 6.58
CA SER A 66 -4.67 5.47 6.43
C SER A 66 -5.06 4.48 7.53
N GLN A 67 -4.12 4.00 8.36
CA GLN A 67 -4.44 3.23 9.55
C GLN A 67 -4.83 4.18 10.69
N PRO A 68 -6.03 4.05 11.30
CA PRO A 68 -6.33 4.79 12.52
C PRO A 68 -5.31 4.35 13.56
N MET A 69 -4.40 5.24 13.93
CA MET A 69 -3.42 4.99 14.97
C MET A 69 -4.12 4.43 16.21
N LYS A 70 -4.04 3.11 16.43
CA LYS A 70 -4.15 2.55 17.77
C LYS A 70 -2.89 2.97 18.50
N LEU A 71 -2.87 4.22 18.96
CA LEU A 71 -2.01 4.68 20.03
C LEU A 71 -2.34 3.83 21.26
N ILE A 72 -1.67 2.69 21.40
CA ILE A 72 -1.55 2.03 22.70
C ILE A 72 -0.66 2.93 23.53
N ARG A 73 -1.25 3.93 24.21
CA ARG A 73 -0.62 4.49 25.42
C ARG A 73 -0.64 3.38 26.46
N ARG A 74 0.43 2.58 26.51
CA ARG A 74 0.83 1.90 27.74
C ARG A 74 1.18 3.00 28.74
N ASN A 75 0.20 3.42 29.55
CA ASN A 75 0.50 3.94 30.87
C ASN A 75 0.05 2.91 31.88
N ILE A 76 0.96 1.96 32.10
CA ILE A 76 1.05 1.20 33.33
C ILE A 76 1.42 2.23 34.40
N ASN A 77 0.47 2.58 35.25
CA ASN A 77 0.71 2.95 36.64
C ASN A 77 -0.60 2.84 37.40
N LEU A 78 -0.89 1.62 37.85
CA LEU A 78 -1.72 1.39 39.02
C LEU A 78 -0.88 1.79 40.23
N ARG A 79 -1.23 2.92 40.86
CA ARG A 79 -0.92 3.17 42.26
C ARG A 79 -1.99 4.03 42.89
#